data_AF-A0A523H4X7-F1
#
_entry.id   AF-A0A523H4X7-F1
#
_cell.length_a   1.000
_cell.length_b   1.000
_cell.length_c   1.000
_cell.angle_alpha   90.00
_cell.angle_beta   90.00
_cell.angle_gamma   90.00
#
_symmetry.space_group_name_H-M   'P 1'
#
loop_
_entity.id
_entity.type
_entity.pdbx_description
1 polymer ?
#
loop_
_entity_poly.entity_id
_entity_poly.type
_entity_poly.pdbx_seq_one_letter_code
_entity_poly.pdbx_strand_id
1 'polypeptide(L)' 'MKNVAVIGAGTMGNGIAHTFAQFDYKVQLIDIS' A
#
# COMPACT_ATOMS: atom_id res chain seq x y z
N MET A 1 14.50 0.70 6.91
CA MET A 1 13.22 0.30 6.27
C MET A 1 12.18 1.37 6.57
N LYS A 2 11.52 1.94 5.55
CA LYS A 2 10.43 2.90 5.74
C LYS A 2 9.10 2.14 5.61
N ASN A 3 8.18 2.35 6.54
CA ASN A 3 6.87 1.73 6.51
C ASN A 3 5.90 2.67 5.79
N VAL A 4 5.15 2.14 4.83
CA VAL A 4 4.17 2.90 4.03
C VAL A 4 2.78 2.37 4.38
N ALA A 5 1.88 3.25 4.80
CA ALA A 5 0.48 2.92 5.00
C ALA A 5 -0.34 3.48 3.83
N VAL A 6 -1.12 2.64 3.17
CA VAL A 6 -2.03 3.03 2.10
C VAL A 6 -3.45 2.86 2.62
N ILE A 7 -4.22 3.94 2.65
CA ILE A 7 -5.60 3.94 3.16
C ILE A 7 -6.57 3.89 1.97
N GLY A 8 -7.41 2.85 1.95
CA GLY A 8 -8.35 2.49 0.90
C GLY A 8 -7.83 1.34 0.02
N ALA A 9 -8.57 0.22 -0.06
CA ALA A 9 -8.20 -0.97 -0.85
C ALA A 9 -8.84 -1.00 -2.25
N GLY A 10 -9.30 0.15 -2.76
CA GLY A 10 -9.76 0.27 -4.14
C GLY A 10 -8.66 0.01 -5.17
N THR A 11 -9.00 0.03 -6.46
CA THR A 11 -8.06 -0.24 -7.56
C THR A 11 -6.79 0.60 -7.48
N MET A 12 -6.92 1.90 -7.17
CA MET A 12 -5.77 2.79 -7.00
C MET A 12 -4.94 2.45 -5.76
N GLY A 13 -5.58 2.18 -4.62
CA GLY A 13 -4.87 1.85 -3.38
C GLY A 13 -4.06 0.57 -3.49
N ASN A 14 -4.62 -0.45 -4.14
CA ASN A 14 -3.89 -1.66 -4.47
C ASN A 14 -2.71 -1.39 -5.42
N GLY A 15 -2.91 -0.58 -6.46
CA GLY A 15 -1.84 -0.20 -7.39
C GLY A 15 -0.68 0.50 -6.67
N ILE A 16 -0.98 1.50 -5.84
CA ILE A 16 0.00 2.24 -5.05
C ILE A 16 0.76 1.29 -4.11
N ALA A 17 0.03 0.42 -3.39
CA ALA A 17 0.65 -0.53 -2.48
C ALA A 17 1.59 -1.51 -3.21
N HIS A 18 1.18 -1.98 -4.39
CA HIS A 18 1.99 -2.88 -5.21
C HIS A 18 3.25 -2.20 -5.72
N THR A 19 3.15 -0.95 -6.19
CA THR A 19 4.32 -0.18 -6.63
C THR A 19 5.34 -0.02 -5.50
N PHE A 20 4.92 0.36 -4.29
CA PHE A 20 5.84 0.48 -3.16
C PHE A 20 6.43 -0.86 -2.73
N ALA A 21 5.66 -1.95 -2.79
CA ALA A 21 6.14 -3.28 -2.48
C ALA A 21 7.23 -3.76 -3.47
N GLN A 22 7.17 -3.35 -4.74
CA GLN A 22 8.20 -3.66 -5.74
C GLN A 22 9.55 -3.00 -5.47
N PHE A 23 9.59 -1.92 -4.68
CA PHE A 23 10.82 -1.23 -4.28
C PHE A 23 11.25 -1.61 -2.85
N ASP A 24 10.87 -2.80 -2.37
CA ASP A 24 11.21 -3.33 -1.03
C ASP A 24 10.75 -2.45 0.15
N TYR A 25 9.71 -1.64 -0.05
CA TYR A 25 9.06 -0.94 1.07
C TYR A 25 8.09 -1.87 1.80
N LYS A 26 8.06 -1.76 3.13
CA LYS A 26 7.06 -2.47 3.95
C LYS A 26 5.74 -1.71 3.88
N VAL A 27 4.81 -2.22 3.08
CA VAL A 27 3.50 -1.60 2.87
C VAL A 27 2.42 -2.26 3.72
N GLN A 28 1.53 -1.47 4.29
CA GLN A 28 0.28 -1.92 4.90
C GLN A 28 -0.90 -1.25 4.20
N LEU A 29 -1.79 -2.07 3.64
CA LEU A 29 -3.06 -1.63 3.08
C LEU A 29 -4.11 -1.63 4.21
N ILE A 30 -4.77 -0.50 4.42
CA ILE A 30 -5.77 -0.31 5.47
C ILE A 30 -7.07 0.10 4.79
N ASP A 31 -8.14 -0.67 4.97
CA ASP A 31 -9.48 -0.30 4.52
C ASP A 31 -10.42 -0.29 5.73
N ILE A 32 -11.45 0.54 5.65
CA ILE A 32 -12.48 0.71 6.69
C ILE A 32 -13.80 0.02 6.34
N SER A 33 -13.88 -0.58 5.14
CA SER A 33 -15.08 -1.21 4.58
C SER A 33 -15.38 -2.58 5.15
#